data_AF-A0A965PP90-F1
#
_entry.id   AF-A0A965PP90-F1
#
_cell.length_a   1.000
_cell.length_b   1.000
_cell.length_c   1.000
_cell.angle_alpha   90.00
_cell.angle_beta   90.00
_cell.angle_gamma   90.00
#
_symmetry.space_group_name_H-M   'P 1'
#
loop_
_entity.id
_entity.type
_entity.pdbx_description
1 polymer ?
#
loop_
_entity_poly.entity_id
_entity_poly.type
_entity_poly.pdbx_seq_one_letter_code
_entity_poly.pdbx_strand_id
1 'polypeptide(L)'
;MAKTPAWQRKEGKNPKGGLNAKGRASYNAANPGKPGLKAPAPHPKTKKDAGRRKSFCARMSGMPGAMKDEKGRPTRKALSLKAWNC
;
A
#
# COMPACT_ATOMS: atom_id res chain seq x y z
N MET A 1 24.08 0.85 14.95
CA MET A 1 22.70 1.34 14.72
C MET A 1 21.84 0.20 14.19
N ALA A 2 20.65 -0.04 14.75
CA ALA A 2 19.76 -1.09 14.22
C ALA A 2 19.32 -0.71 12.80
N LYS A 3 19.44 -1.65 11.84
CA LYS A 3 19.01 -1.43 10.46
C LYS A 3 17.49 -1.16 10.45
N THR A 4 17.05 -0.13 9.72
CA THR A 4 15.62 0.17 9.57
C THR A 4 14.87 -1.04 9.00
N PRO A 5 13.60 -1.26 9.42
CA PRO A 5 12.87 -2.44 9.02
C PRO A 5 12.61 -2.46 7.50
N ALA A 6 12.53 -3.67 6.92
CA ALA A 6 12.42 -3.86 5.47
C ALA A 6 11.24 -3.10 4.85
N TRP A 7 10.14 -2.91 5.58
CA TRP A 7 8.96 -2.18 5.10
C TRP A 7 9.22 -0.68 4.83
N GLN A 8 10.25 -0.09 5.43
CA GLN A 8 10.70 1.28 5.16
C GLN A 8 11.74 1.33 4.03
N ARG A 9 12.49 0.26 3.82
CA ARG A 9 13.54 0.16 2.80
C ARG A 9 12.99 -0.22 1.42
N LYS A 10 13.81 0.01 0.38
CA LYS A 10 13.48 -0.30 -1.03
C LYS A 10 13.06 -1.77 -1.22
N GLU A 11 13.72 -2.69 -0.52
CA GLU A 11 13.42 -4.13 -0.60
C GLU A 11 12.01 -4.53 -0.14
N GLY A 12 11.32 -3.70 0.66
CA GLY A 12 9.94 -3.95 1.09
C GLY A 12 8.88 -3.24 0.24
N LYS A 13 9.29 -2.37 -0.69
CA LYS A 13 8.37 -1.64 -1.57
C LYS A 13 8.07 -2.45 -2.82
N ASN A 14 6.80 -2.44 -3.26
CA ASN A 14 6.45 -2.98 -4.56
C ASN A 14 6.49 -1.83 -5.60
N PRO A 15 7.24 -1.99 -6.72
CA PRO A 15 7.30 -0.99 -7.77
C PRO A 15 5.92 -0.67 -8.36
N LYS A 16 5.00 -1.65 -8.38
CA LYS A 16 3.61 -1.48 -8.84
C LYS A 16 2.67 -0.81 -7.83
N GLY A 17 3.15 -0.46 -6.62
CA GLY A 17 2.35 0.22 -5.58
C GLY A 17 2.31 -0.51 -4.24
N GLY A 18 2.26 0.23 -3.13
CA GLY A 18 2.23 -0.34 -1.77
C GLY A 18 3.49 -1.14 -1.36
N LEU A 19 3.31 -2.05 -0.38
CA LEU A 19 4.34 -2.97 0.13
C LEU A 19 4.24 -4.34 -0.55
N ASN A 20 5.40 -4.96 -0.80
CA ASN A 20 5.49 -6.35 -1.25
C ASN A 20 5.31 -7.33 -0.06
N ALA A 21 5.40 -8.64 -0.30
CA ALA A 21 5.23 -9.65 0.76
C ALA A 21 6.23 -9.47 1.92
N LYS A 22 7.53 -9.28 1.62
CA LYS A 22 8.59 -9.02 2.61
C LYS A 22 8.30 -7.74 3.40
N GLY A 23 7.86 -6.69 2.73
CA GLY A 23 7.48 -5.43 3.35
C GLY A 23 6.30 -5.58 4.30
N ARG A 24 5.23 -6.29 3.90
CA ARG A 24 4.09 -6.53 4.80
C ARG A 24 4.46 -7.40 5.99
N ALA A 25 5.25 -8.45 5.78
CA ALA A 25 5.76 -9.30 6.86
C ALA A 25 6.61 -8.48 7.85
N SER A 26 7.54 -7.66 7.34
CA SER A 26 8.36 -6.78 8.18
C SER A 26 7.53 -5.71 8.91
N TYR A 27 6.48 -5.18 8.28
CA TYR A 27 5.56 -4.25 8.95
C TYR A 27 4.83 -4.95 10.09
N ASN A 28 4.30 -6.16 9.85
CA ASN A 28 3.57 -6.91 10.86
C ASN A 28 4.46 -7.32 12.04
N ALA A 29 5.69 -7.77 11.77
CA ALA A 29 6.67 -8.10 12.80
C ALA A 29 7.07 -6.87 13.64
N ALA A 30 7.18 -5.70 13.01
CA ALA A 30 7.45 -4.44 13.70
C ALA A 30 6.23 -3.86 14.45
N ASN A 31 5.01 -4.36 14.19
CA ASN A 31 3.76 -3.86 14.75
C ASN A 31 2.86 -5.00 15.27
N PRO A 32 3.32 -5.79 16.26
CA PRO A 32 2.60 -7.00 16.70
C PRO A 32 1.22 -6.71 17.32
N GLY A 33 1.00 -5.51 17.88
CA GLY A 33 -0.28 -5.09 18.45
C GLY A 33 -1.27 -4.49 17.45
N LYS A 34 -0.97 -4.49 16.15
CA LYS A 34 -1.86 -3.96 15.11
C LYS A 34 -2.47 -5.11 14.30
N PRO A 35 -3.68 -4.94 13.74
CA PRO A 35 -4.20 -5.89 12.77
C PRO A 35 -3.22 -6.02 11.60
N GLY A 36 -2.77 -7.26 11.33
CA GLY A 36 -1.77 -7.54 10.32
C GLY A 36 -2.15 -6.98 8.93
N LEU A 37 -1.19 -6.36 8.27
CA LEU A 37 -1.33 -5.75 6.95
C LEU A 37 -1.49 -6.83 5.88
N LYS A 38 -2.61 -6.74 5.16
CA LYS A 38 -2.97 -7.64 4.05
C LYS A 38 -2.63 -7.03 2.69
N ALA A 39 -2.54 -7.87 1.67
CA ALA A 39 -2.35 -7.41 0.29
C ALA A 39 -3.56 -6.58 -0.20
N PRO A 40 -3.37 -5.66 -1.17
CA PRO A 40 -4.47 -5.00 -1.87
C PRO A 40 -5.48 -5.99 -2.44
N ALA A 41 -6.76 -5.61 -2.48
CA ALA A 41 -7.84 -6.42 -3.04
C ALA A 41 -8.49 -5.71 -4.24
N PRO A 42 -7.79 -5.61 -5.40
CA PRO A 42 -8.28 -4.86 -6.57
C PRO A 42 -9.53 -5.48 -7.21
N HIS A 43 -9.67 -6.80 -7.12
CA HIS A 43 -10.83 -7.57 -7.57
C HIS A 43 -11.37 -8.35 -6.36
N PRO A 44 -12.20 -7.72 -5.50
CA PRO A 44 -12.65 -8.34 -4.26
C PRO A 44 -13.55 -9.54 -4.56
N LYS A 45 -13.24 -10.69 -3.96
CA LYS A 45 -14.04 -11.92 -4.06
C LYS A 45 -15.03 -12.10 -2.91
N THR A 46 -14.87 -11.32 -1.85
CA THR A 46 -15.65 -11.42 -0.62
C THR A 46 -16.20 -10.05 -0.21
N LYS A 47 -17.31 -10.02 0.54
CA LYS A 47 -17.84 -8.77 1.13
C LYS A 47 -16.79 -8.04 1.98
N LYS A 48 -15.95 -8.79 2.69
CA LYS A 48 -14.87 -8.23 3.51
C LYS A 48 -13.80 -7.54 2.67
N ASP A 49 -13.39 -8.14 1.57
CA ASP A 49 -12.43 -7.51 0.65
C ASP A 49 -13.02 -6.31 -0.08
N ALA A 50 -14.30 -6.36 -0.45
CA ALA A 50 -15.01 -5.22 -1.02
C ALA A 50 -15.05 -4.04 -0.03
N GLY A 51 -15.33 -4.31 1.25
CA GLY A 51 -15.28 -3.32 2.31
C GLY A 51 -13.88 -2.71 2.48
N ARG A 52 -12.83 -3.53 2.45
CA ARG A 52 -11.43 -3.04 2.51
C ARG A 52 -11.08 -2.15 1.32
N ARG A 53 -11.43 -2.55 0.10
CA ARG A 53 -11.20 -1.74 -1.11
C ARG A 53 -11.97 -0.42 -1.04
N LYS A 54 -13.27 -0.46 -0.71
CA LYS A 54 -14.11 0.74 -0.57
C LYS A 54 -13.53 1.72 0.44
N SER A 55 -13.13 1.23 1.62
CA SER A 55 -12.52 2.05 2.67
C SER A 55 -11.19 2.66 2.21
N PHE A 56 -10.33 1.87 1.55
CA PHE A 56 -9.06 2.36 1.03
C PHE A 56 -9.26 3.45 -0.04
N CYS A 57 -10.11 3.20 -1.05
CA CYS A 57 -10.38 4.18 -2.11
C CYS A 57 -10.94 5.48 -1.54
N ALA A 58 -11.92 5.41 -0.63
CA ALA A 58 -12.51 6.60 -0.01
C ALA A 58 -11.47 7.45 0.72
N ARG A 59 -10.53 6.83 1.44
CA ARG A 59 -9.49 7.54 2.18
C ARG A 59 -8.36 8.08 1.30
N MET A 60 -7.94 7.31 0.30
CA MET A 60 -6.75 7.63 -0.49
C MET A 60 -7.06 8.51 -1.72
N SER A 61 -8.24 8.37 -2.32
CA SER A 61 -8.62 9.18 -3.50
C SER A 61 -8.86 10.65 -3.12
N GLY A 62 -9.36 10.92 -1.91
CA GLY A 62 -9.54 12.28 -1.38
C GLY A 62 -8.28 12.91 -0.78
N MET A 63 -7.18 12.15 -0.62
CA MET A 63 -5.95 12.70 -0.04
C MET A 63 -5.33 13.70 -1.03
N PRO A 64 -4.95 14.93 -0.64
CA PRO A 64 -4.25 15.84 -1.55
C PRO A 64 -2.91 15.25 -2.01
N GLY A 65 -2.45 15.66 -3.20
CA GLY A 65 -1.14 15.29 -3.73
C GLY A 65 -1.15 14.85 -5.18
N ALA A 66 -0.05 15.14 -5.87
CA ALA A 66 0.11 14.92 -7.30
C ALA A 66 0.03 13.44 -7.69
N MET A 67 -0.61 13.18 -8.83
CA MET A 67 -0.72 11.83 -9.41
C MET A 67 0.46 11.49 -10.32
N LYS A 68 1.17 12.51 -10.81
CA LYS A 68 2.39 12.39 -11.59
C LYS A 68 3.51 13.20 -10.94
N ASP A 69 4.74 12.76 -11.10
CA ASP A 69 5.92 13.56 -10.80
C ASP A 69 6.23 14.56 -11.93
N GLU A 70 7.24 15.39 -11.76
CA GLU A 70 7.71 16.38 -12.74
C GLU A 70 8.09 15.76 -14.09
N LYS A 71 8.41 14.47 -14.11
CA LYS A 71 8.78 13.70 -15.31
C LYS A 71 7.58 12.95 -15.91
N GLY A 72 6.36 13.22 -15.44
CA GLY A 72 5.12 12.58 -15.90
C GLY A 72 4.91 11.15 -15.41
N ARG A 73 5.79 10.62 -14.55
CA ARG A 73 5.70 9.24 -14.03
C ARG A 73 4.72 9.18 -12.87
N PRO A 74 3.99 8.07 -12.67
CA PRO A 74 3.02 7.97 -11.59
C PRO A 74 3.70 8.06 -10.22
N THR A 75 3.15 8.88 -9.32
CA THR A 75 3.65 8.99 -7.94
C THR A 75 3.36 7.72 -7.14
N ARG A 76 3.95 7.60 -5.94
CA ARG A 76 3.63 6.50 -5.02
C ARG A 76 2.16 6.46 -4.62
N LYS A 77 1.50 7.61 -4.53
CA LYS A 77 0.05 7.72 -4.33
C LYS A 77 -0.69 7.10 -5.52
N ALA A 78 -0.39 7.54 -6.74
CA ALA A 78 -1.03 7.02 -7.94
C ALA A 78 -0.84 5.51 -8.13
N LEU A 79 0.37 5.01 -7.89
CA LEU A 79 0.64 3.57 -7.93
C LEU A 79 -0.13 2.80 -6.86
N SER A 80 -0.33 3.38 -5.68
CA SER A 80 -1.10 2.73 -4.61
C SER A 80 -2.59 2.69 -4.93
N LEU A 81 -3.16 3.77 -5.48
CA LEU A 81 -4.55 3.77 -5.97
C LEU A 81 -4.74 2.71 -7.05
N LYS A 82 -3.87 2.70 -8.07
CA LYS A 82 -3.86 1.70 -9.13
C LYS A 82 -3.78 0.25 -8.61
N ALA A 83 -2.95 0.00 -7.60
CA ALA A 83 -2.81 -1.34 -6.99
C ALA A 83 -4.09 -1.83 -6.28
N TRP A 84 -4.94 -0.91 -5.84
CA TRP A 84 -6.24 -1.21 -5.22
C TRP A 84 -7.41 -1.10 -6.19
N ASN A 85 -7.14 -0.82 -7.47
CA ASN A 85 -8.15 -0.53 -8.48
C ASN A 85 -9.10 0.60 -8.02
N CYS A 86 -8.48 1.64 -7.46
CA CYS A 86 -9.03 2.97 -7.30
C CYS A 86 -8.29 3.86 -8.34
#